data_AF-A0AAV0Y3S3-F1
#
_entry.id   AF-A0AAV0Y3S3-F1
#
_cell.length_a   1.000
_cell.length_b   1.000
_cell.length_c   1.000
_cell.angle_alpha   90.00
_cell.angle_beta   90.00
_cell.angle_gamma   90.00
#
_symmetry.space_group_name_H-M   'P 1'
#
loop_
_entity.id
_entity.type
_entity.pdbx_description
1 polymer ?
#
loop_
_entity_poly.entity_id
_entity_poly.type
_entity_poly.pdbx_seq_one_letter_code
_entity_poly.pdbx_strand_id
1 'polypeptide(L)'
;MPQYSDVVKCIGQIAQALQHSDRTAGQYYRLPDAKEALRRNNNIQVVDYTAMVKSYVDKNFEDMFPLQTYAKFNCDDWLTRKRESDVCREFPSAKIDSHYVNQLGERFDFAVLQGRCDILLQEVIRAGYNKNNISEHAIVDVAKQRKIGYFLRDVRCRKKIVAKIKAAV
;
A
#
# COMPACT_ATOMS: atom_id res chain seq x y z
N MET A 1 28.00 17.50 0.07
CA MET A 1 27.19 17.76 -1.14
C MET A 1 28.14 18.32 -2.19
N PRO A 2 28.41 17.63 -3.32
CA PRO A 2 29.24 18.20 -4.39
C PRO A 2 28.59 19.49 -4.92
N GLN A 3 29.39 20.53 -5.18
CA GLN A 3 28.87 21.77 -5.77
C GLN A 3 28.44 21.51 -7.22
N TYR A 4 27.37 22.13 -7.68
CA TYR A 4 26.79 21.93 -9.01
C TYR A 4 27.83 22.11 -10.14
N SER A 5 28.81 23.00 -9.94
CA SER A 5 29.96 23.23 -10.83
C SER A 5 30.85 22.00 -11.04
N ASP A 6 31.03 21.19 -9.99
CA ASP A 6 31.90 20.01 -10.02
C ASP A 6 31.27 18.86 -10.82
N VAL A 7 29.94 18.76 -10.77
CA VAL A 7 29.17 17.78 -11.54
C VAL A 7 29.23 18.10 -13.03
N VAL A 8 29.00 19.36 -13.40
CA VAL A 8 29.04 19.81 -14.81
C VAL A 8 30.43 19.63 -15.41
N LYS A 9 31.48 19.96 -14.66
CA LYS A 9 32.88 19.78 -15.09
C LYS A 9 33.23 18.30 -15.28
N CYS A 10 32.77 17.43 -14.39
CA CYS A 10 32.95 15.99 -14.49
C CYS A 10 32.26 15.41 -15.74
N ILE A 11 31.01 15.82 -16.02
CA ILE A 11 30.27 15.38 -17.22
C ILE A 11 30.99 15.81 -18.51
N GLY A 12 31.49 17.05 -18.58
CA GLY A 12 32.23 17.55 -19.75
C GLY A 12 33.53 16.78 -20.02
N GLN A 13 34.25 16.41 -18.96
CA GLN A 13 35.50 15.64 -19.06
C GLN A 13 35.26 14.18 -19.47
N ILE A 14 34.18 13.57 -18.98
CA ILE A 14 33.73 12.25 -19.42
C ILE A 14 33.37 12.27 -20.91
N ALA A 15 32.61 13.28 -21.36
CA ALA A 15 32.22 13.43 -22.75
C ALA A 15 33.43 13.57 -23.69
N GLN A 16 34.43 14.37 -23.30
CA GLN A 16 35.67 14.51 -24.06
C GLN A 16 36.46 13.19 -24.14
N ALA A 17 36.50 12.40 -23.06
CA ALA A 17 37.16 11.09 -23.09
C ALA A 17 36.44 10.08 -23.98
N LEU A 18 35.09 10.11 -24.01
CA LEU A 18 34.26 9.28 -24.88
C LEU A 18 34.44 9.61 -26.37
N GLN A 19 34.76 10.86 -26.72
CA GLN A 19 35.09 11.24 -28.11
C GLN A 19 36.34 10.53 -28.64
N HIS A 20 37.24 10.07 -27.76
CA HIS A 20 38.44 9.35 -28.14
C HIS A 20 38.25 7.83 -28.17
N SER A 21 37.78 7.23 -27.07
CA SER A 21 37.31 5.83 -27.04
C SER A 21 36.62 5.47 -25.72
N ASP A 22 35.70 4.50 -25.76
CA ASP A 22 35.05 3.95 -24.57
C ASP A 22 36.06 3.37 -23.56
N ARG A 23 37.15 2.79 -24.06
CA ARG A 23 38.24 2.23 -23.23
C ARG A 23 38.95 3.32 -22.43
N THR A 24 39.24 4.46 -23.05
CA THR A 24 39.87 5.61 -22.40
C THR A 24 38.95 6.18 -21.32
N ALA A 25 37.66 6.39 -21.65
CA ALA A 25 36.70 6.89 -20.68
C ALA A 25 36.51 5.93 -19.49
N GLY A 26 36.44 4.61 -19.74
CA GLY A 26 36.36 3.58 -18.71
C GLY A 26 37.60 3.51 -17.80
N GLN A 27 38.80 3.69 -18.35
CA GLN A 27 40.06 3.69 -17.59
C GLN A 27 40.16 4.87 -16.61
N TYR A 28 39.82 6.08 -17.05
CA TYR A 28 40.01 7.29 -16.25
C TYR A 28 38.81 7.65 -15.36
N TYR A 29 37.59 7.33 -15.77
CA TYR A 29 36.36 7.75 -15.07
C TYR A 29 35.57 6.59 -14.46
N ARG A 30 36.09 5.35 -14.51
CA ARG A 30 35.45 4.14 -13.97
C ARG A 30 33.98 4.03 -14.38
N LEU A 31 33.70 4.34 -15.66
CA LEU A 31 32.35 4.24 -16.18
C LEU A 31 31.87 2.79 -16.09
N PRO A 32 30.61 2.55 -15.69
CA PRO A 32 30.04 1.22 -15.75
C PRO A 32 30.04 0.74 -17.21
N ASP A 33 30.41 -0.52 -17.42
CA ASP A 33 30.25 -1.18 -18.72
C ASP A 33 28.79 -1.07 -19.18
N ALA A 34 28.56 -1.07 -20.50
CA ALA A 34 27.24 -0.95 -21.11
C ALA A 34 26.23 -1.93 -20.49
N LYS A 35 26.65 -3.16 -20.19
CA LYS A 35 25.82 -4.17 -19.52
C LYS A 35 25.40 -3.75 -18.11
N GLU A 36 26.31 -3.16 -17.34
CA GLU A 36 26.03 -2.67 -15.99
C GLU A 36 25.20 -1.38 -16.03
N ALA A 37 25.43 -0.49 -17.00
CA ALA A 37 24.61 0.70 -17.22
C ALA A 37 23.16 0.33 -17.55
N LEU A 38 22.96 -0.64 -18.46
CA LEU A 38 21.64 -1.18 -18.78
C LEU A 38 20.97 -1.82 -17.56
N ARG A 39 21.70 -2.61 -16.77
CA ARG A 39 21.18 -3.20 -15.53
C ARG A 39 20.72 -2.13 -14.54
N ARG A 40 21.50 -1.06 -14.36
CA ARG A 40 21.13 0.07 -13.49
C ARG A 40 19.91 0.81 -14.01
N ASN A 41 19.87 1.08 -15.32
CA ASN A 41 18.72 1.73 -15.95
C ASN A 41 17.43 0.92 -15.78
N ASN A 42 17.50 -0.41 -15.97
CA ASN A 42 16.35 -1.29 -15.74
C ASN A 42 15.86 -1.24 -14.28
N ASN A 43 16.78 -1.18 -13.31
CA ASN A 43 16.42 -1.04 -11.91
C ASN A 43 15.76 0.31 -11.61
N ILE A 44 16.25 1.40 -12.21
CA ILE A 44 15.65 2.74 -12.07
C ILE A 44 14.23 2.72 -12.65
N GLN A 45 14.05 2.17 -13.85
CA GLN A 45 12.72 2.03 -14.46
C GLN A 45 11.75 1.25 -13.57
N VAL A 46 12.19 0.16 -12.94
CA VAL A 46 11.34 -0.58 -11.98
C VAL A 46 10.90 0.30 -10.83
N VAL A 47 11.77 1.15 -10.29
CA VAL A 47 11.44 2.07 -9.20
C VAL A 47 10.41 3.10 -9.66
N ASP A 48 10.66 3.76 -10.79
CA ASP A 48 9.78 4.80 -11.34
C ASP A 48 8.40 4.24 -11.65
N TYR A 49 8.34 3.10 -12.34
CA TYR A 49 7.11 2.40 -12.67
C TYR A 49 6.34 1.94 -11.42
N THR A 50 7.05 1.45 -10.41
CA THR A 50 6.44 1.10 -9.12
C THR A 50 5.81 2.33 -8.47
N ALA A 51 6.48 3.48 -8.49
CA ALA A 51 5.96 4.72 -7.94
C ALA A 51 4.72 5.21 -8.71
N MET A 52 4.73 5.12 -10.05
CA MET A 52 3.57 5.47 -10.89
C MET A 52 2.36 4.61 -10.57
N VAL A 53 2.53 3.29 -10.48
CA VAL A 53 1.45 2.35 -10.12
C VAL A 53 0.91 2.64 -8.72
N LYS A 54 1.80 2.84 -7.73
CA LYS A 54 1.38 3.20 -6.35
C LYS A 54 0.58 4.50 -6.33
N SER A 55 1.07 5.54 -7.01
CA SER A 55 0.37 6.82 -7.08
C SER A 55 -1.00 6.71 -7.75
N TYR A 56 -1.13 5.90 -8.80
CA TYR A 56 -2.42 5.66 -9.44
C TYR A 56 -3.40 4.95 -8.51
N VAL A 57 -2.96 3.89 -7.83
CA VAL A 57 -3.82 3.16 -6.87
C VAL A 57 -4.25 4.07 -5.72
N ASP A 58 -3.35 4.90 -5.20
CA ASP A 58 -3.66 5.79 -4.09
C ASP A 58 -4.70 6.87 -4.47
N LYS A 59 -4.63 7.37 -5.70
CA LYS A 59 -5.57 8.36 -6.27
C LYS A 59 -6.94 7.75 -6.54
N ASN A 60 -6.98 6.54 -7.10
CA ASN A 60 -8.22 5.85 -7.46
C ASN A 60 -8.66 4.84 -6.39
N PHE A 61 -8.25 5.05 -5.14
CA PHE A 61 -8.43 4.06 -4.08
C PHE A 61 -9.91 3.71 -3.88
N GLU A 62 -10.80 4.70 -3.82
CA GLU A 62 -12.23 4.46 -3.56
C GLU A 62 -12.94 3.79 -4.73
N ASP A 63 -12.49 4.07 -5.96
CA ASP A 63 -13.01 3.43 -7.18
C ASP A 63 -12.58 1.96 -7.26
N MET A 64 -11.32 1.68 -6.90
CA MET A 64 -10.77 0.32 -6.90
C MET A 64 -11.27 -0.51 -5.70
N PHE A 65 -11.54 0.15 -4.57
CA PHE A 65 -12.00 -0.45 -3.33
C PHE A 65 -13.25 0.25 -2.83
N PRO A 66 -14.43 -0.12 -3.37
CA PRO A 66 -15.70 0.40 -2.88
C PRO A 66 -15.79 0.21 -1.37
N LEU A 67 -15.95 1.31 -0.64
CA LEU A 67 -15.91 1.36 0.84
C LEU A 67 -17.17 0.78 1.48
N GLN A 68 -17.47 -0.47 1.18
CA GLN A 68 -18.62 -1.18 1.71
C GLN A 68 -18.28 -1.78 3.07
N THR A 69 -19.12 -1.52 4.06
CA THR A 69 -18.89 -1.90 5.46
C THR A 69 -18.75 -3.41 5.67
N TYR A 70 -19.53 -4.20 4.92
CA TYR A 70 -19.49 -5.66 4.91
C TYR A 70 -18.43 -6.26 3.99
N ALA A 71 -17.80 -5.45 3.14
CA ALA A 71 -16.72 -5.94 2.30
C ALA A 71 -15.48 -6.22 3.15
N LYS A 72 -14.76 -7.26 2.74
CA LYS A 72 -13.49 -7.68 3.33
C LYS A 72 -12.39 -7.35 2.35
N PHE A 73 -11.34 -6.70 2.84
CA PHE A 73 -10.13 -6.54 2.05
C PHE A 73 -9.44 -7.90 1.87
N ASN A 74 -9.24 -8.31 0.63
CA ASN A 74 -8.52 -9.52 0.28
C ASN A 74 -7.31 -9.18 -0.59
N CYS A 75 -6.11 -9.48 -0.07
CA CYS A 75 -4.84 -9.21 -0.72
C CYS A 75 -4.71 -9.94 -2.06
N ASP A 76 -5.16 -11.19 -2.12
CA ASP A 76 -5.01 -12.05 -3.31
C ASP A 76 -5.96 -11.62 -4.44
N ASP A 77 -7.19 -11.23 -4.09
CA ASP A 77 -8.15 -10.69 -5.05
C ASP A 77 -7.64 -9.37 -5.63
N TRP A 78 -7.00 -8.53 -4.80
CA TRP A 78 -6.40 -7.28 -5.28
C TRP A 78 -5.22 -7.55 -6.22
N LEU A 79 -4.29 -8.45 -5.88
CA LEU A 79 -3.16 -8.81 -6.75
C LEU A 79 -3.65 -9.30 -8.11
N THR A 80 -4.78 -10.00 -8.14
CA THR A 80 -5.42 -10.51 -9.36
C THR A 80 -6.06 -9.39 -10.17
N ARG A 81 -6.93 -8.57 -9.56
CA ARG A 81 -7.56 -7.40 -10.20
C ARG A 81 -6.54 -6.37 -10.68
N LYS A 82 -5.42 -6.23 -9.96
CA LYS A 82 -4.30 -5.39 -10.35
C LYS A 82 -3.73 -5.80 -11.71
N ARG A 83 -3.54 -7.10 -11.97
CA ARG A 83 -3.02 -7.57 -13.28
C ARG A 83 -3.95 -7.24 -14.44
N GLU A 84 -5.24 -7.01 -14.15
CA GLU A 84 -6.25 -6.66 -15.15
C GLU A 84 -6.34 -5.15 -15.40
N SER A 85 -5.83 -4.31 -14.49
CA SER A 85 -5.81 -2.85 -14.62
C SER A 85 -4.84 -2.39 -15.72
N ASP A 86 -5.29 -1.46 -16.56
CA ASP A 86 -4.53 -0.95 -17.71
C ASP A 86 -3.17 -0.35 -17.31
N VAL A 87 -3.10 0.35 -16.18
CA VAL A 87 -1.85 0.93 -15.66
C VAL A 87 -0.82 -0.14 -15.29
N CYS A 88 -1.27 -1.30 -14.82
CA CYS A 88 -0.37 -2.40 -14.50
C CYS A 88 0.06 -3.20 -15.73
N ARG A 89 -0.74 -3.14 -16.82
CA ARG A 89 -0.33 -3.66 -18.13
C ARG A 89 0.68 -2.76 -18.82
N GLU A 90 0.54 -1.44 -18.64
CA GLU A 90 1.49 -0.44 -19.17
C GLU A 90 2.87 -0.55 -18.50
N PHE A 91 2.90 -0.93 -17.21
CA PHE A 91 4.14 -1.04 -16.42
C PHE A 91 4.37 -2.44 -15.84
N PRO A 92 4.66 -3.47 -16.67
CA PRO A 92 4.69 -4.86 -16.23
C PRO A 92 5.86 -5.18 -15.28
N SER A 93 6.91 -4.37 -15.27
CA SER A 93 8.07 -4.54 -14.38
C SER A 93 7.90 -3.87 -13.01
N ALA A 94 6.79 -3.17 -12.77
CA ALA A 94 6.47 -2.56 -11.47
C ALA A 94 6.34 -3.63 -10.38
N LYS A 95 7.06 -3.45 -9.28
CA LYS A 95 7.08 -4.39 -8.14
C LYS A 95 6.31 -3.80 -6.98
N ILE A 96 5.08 -4.26 -6.79
CA ILE A 96 4.34 -3.95 -5.57
C ILE A 96 4.66 -5.00 -4.52
N ASP A 97 5.27 -4.54 -3.43
CA ASP A 97 5.60 -5.34 -2.25
C ASP A 97 4.36 -5.57 -1.38
N SER A 98 4.42 -6.61 -0.54
CA SER A 98 3.35 -6.97 0.40
C SER A 98 3.10 -5.91 1.47
N HIS A 99 4.11 -5.11 1.80
CA HIS A 99 3.99 -4.04 2.78
C HIS A 99 3.00 -2.96 2.32
N TYR A 100 3.10 -2.50 1.07
CA TYR A 100 2.17 -1.56 0.49
C TYR A 100 0.74 -2.13 0.42
N VAL A 101 0.58 -3.42 0.09
CA VAL A 101 -0.75 -4.04 0.08
C VAL A 101 -1.37 -4.09 1.47
N ASN A 102 -0.55 -4.38 2.49
CA ASN A 102 -1.01 -4.33 3.87
C ASN A 102 -1.47 -2.90 4.22
N GLN A 103 -0.72 -1.86 3.84
CA GLN A 103 -1.13 -0.48 4.06
C GLN A 103 -2.46 -0.13 3.38
N LEU A 104 -2.73 -0.63 2.17
CA LEU A 104 -4.03 -0.48 1.51
C LEU A 104 -5.16 -1.15 2.31
N GLY A 105 -4.91 -2.35 2.84
CA GLY A 105 -5.86 -3.05 3.70
C GLY A 105 -6.15 -2.28 4.99
N GLU A 106 -5.13 -1.70 5.61
CA GLU A 106 -5.29 -0.84 6.79
C GLU A 106 -6.10 0.41 6.48
N ARG A 107 -5.82 1.08 5.35
CA ARG A 107 -6.57 2.24 4.88
C ARG A 107 -8.04 1.88 4.67
N PHE A 108 -8.31 0.74 4.04
CA PHE A 108 -9.67 0.23 3.83
C PHE A 108 -10.39 0.00 5.16
N ASP A 109 -9.77 -0.77 6.07
CA ASP A 109 -10.38 -1.12 7.36
C ASP A 109 -10.63 0.12 8.24
N PHE A 110 -9.77 1.14 8.15
CA PHE A 110 -9.97 2.41 8.82
C PHE A 110 -11.12 3.23 8.21
N ALA A 111 -11.23 3.26 6.89
CA ALA A 111 -12.28 3.98 6.18
C ALA A 111 -13.69 3.43 6.51
N VAL A 112 -13.84 2.11 6.60
CA VAL A 112 -15.12 1.47 6.94
C VAL A 112 -15.36 1.30 8.45
N LEU A 113 -14.41 1.74 9.29
CA LEU A 113 -14.43 1.51 10.74
C LEU A 113 -15.71 2.01 11.41
N GLN A 114 -16.13 3.23 11.07
CA GLN A 114 -17.31 3.85 11.69
C GLN A 114 -18.58 3.05 11.37
N GLY A 115 -18.82 2.74 10.09
CA GLY A 115 -19.97 1.92 9.71
C GLY A 115 -19.95 0.55 10.38
N ARG A 116 -18.77 -0.07 10.55
CA ARG A 116 -18.65 -1.36 11.25
C ARG A 116 -18.99 -1.23 12.74
N CYS A 117 -18.64 -0.10 13.36
CA CYS A 117 -19.05 0.20 14.74
C CYS A 117 -20.57 0.30 14.83
N ASP A 118 -21.21 1.04 13.94
CA ASP A 118 -22.65 1.32 13.99
C ASP A 118 -23.46 0.04 13.81
N ILE A 119 -23.07 -0.81 12.85
CA ILE A 119 -23.69 -2.13 12.64
C ILE A 119 -23.53 -3.01 13.87
N LEU A 120 -22.31 -3.12 14.41
CA LEU A 120 -22.08 -3.99 15.56
C LEU A 120 -22.78 -3.47 16.82
N LEU A 121 -22.84 -2.15 17.01
CA LEU A 121 -23.60 -1.52 18.09
C LEU A 121 -25.08 -1.91 18.03
N GLN A 122 -25.70 -1.80 16.85
CA GLN A 122 -27.10 -2.21 16.67
C GLN A 122 -27.31 -3.68 17.00
N GLU A 123 -26.40 -4.57 16.58
CA GLU A 123 -26.49 -6.00 16.89
C GLU A 123 -26.31 -6.31 18.38
N VAL A 124 -25.43 -5.58 19.07
CA VAL A 124 -25.24 -5.68 20.52
C VAL A 124 -26.49 -5.25 21.28
N ILE A 125 -27.11 -4.13 20.89
CA ILE A 125 -28.35 -3.63 21.49
C ILE A 125 -29.50 -4.62 21.22
N ARG A 126 -29.61 -5.15 19.99
CA ARG A 126 -30.62 -6.17 19.62
C ARG A 126 -30.47 -7.47 20.40
N ALA A 127 -29.25 -7.82 20.81
CA ALA A 127 -28.98 -8.97 21.67
C ALA A 127 -29.32 -8.71 23.16
N GLY A 128 -29.81 -7.51 23.51
CA GLY A 128 -30.25 -7.16 24.85
C GLY A 128 -29.14 -6.71 25.80
N TYR A 129 -27.95 -6.41 25.28
CA TYR A 129 -26.88 -5.86 26.10
C TYR A 129 -27.07 -4.36 26.36
N ASN A 130 -26.69 -3.94 27.55
CA ASN A 130 -26.73 -2.57 28.06
C ASN A 130 -25.47 -2.28 28.89
N LYS A 131 -25.28 -1.02 29.30
CA LYS A 131 -24.11 -0.58 30.09
C LYS A 131 -23.80 -1.44 31.33
N ASN A 132 -24.78 -2.13 31.91
CA ASN A 132 -24.62 -2.89 33.14
C ASN A 132 -24.12 -4.32 32.90
N ASN A 133 -24.32 -4.89 31.70
CA ASN A 133 -24.00 -6.30 31.40
C ASN A 133 -23.07 -6.47 30.18
N ILE A 134 -22.70 -5.38 29.50
CA ILE A 134 -21.83 -5.44 28.33
C ILE A 134 -20.37 -5.73 28.73
N SER A 135 -19.79 -6.74 28.11
CA SER A 135 -18.37 -7.09 28.23
C SER A 135 -17.71 -7.16 26.85
N GLU A 136 -16.39 -7.15 26.80
CA GLU A 136 -15.69 -7.36 25.52
C GLU A 136 -16.00 -8.74 24.92
N HIS A 137 -16.11 -9.76 25.76
CA HIS A 137 -16.49 -11.11 25.34
C HIS A 137 -17.88 -11.14 24.72
N ALA A 138 -18.85 -10.47 25.33
CA ALA A 138 -20.21 -10.34 24.78
C ALA A 138 -20.19 -9.70 23.38
N ILE A 139 -19.43 -8.63 23.16
CA ILE A 139 -19.30 -7.97 21.84
C ILE A 139 -18.72 -8.94 20.81
N VAL A 140 -17.66 -9.68 21.17
CA VAL A 140 -17.02 -10.66 20.30
C VAL A 140 -17.97 -11.81 19.97
N ASP A 141 -18.74 -12.29 20.94
CA ASP A 141 -19.67 -13.40 20.76
C ASP A 141 -20.86 -12.99 19.88
N VAL A 142 -21.42 -11.80 20.06
CA VAL A 142 -22.43 -11.23 19.16
C VAL A 142 -21.88 -11.14 17.74
N ALA A 143 -20.65 -10.62 17.57
CA ALA A 143 -20.04 -10.52 16.25
C ALA A 143 -19.89 -11.89 15.57
N LYS A 144 -19.52 -12.93 16.33
CA LYS A 144 -19.44 -14.31 15.83
C LYS A 144 -20.81 -14.87 15.48
N GLN A 145 -21.79 -14.75 16.36
CA GLN A 145 -23.17 -15.23 16.14
C GLN A 145 -23.80 -14.59 14.90
N ARG A 146 -23.50 -13.31 14.65
CA ARG A 146 -23.96 -12.57 13.47
C ARG A 146 -23.07 -12.71 12.24
N LYS A 147 -22.05 -13.59 12.28
CA LYS A 147 -21.09 -13.83 11.18
C LYS A 147 -20.35 -12.57 10.70
N ILE A 148 -20.21 -11.56 11.56
CA ILE A 148 -19.47 -10.31 11.32
C ILE A 148 -18.18 -10.21 12.15
N GLY A 149 -17.70 -11.34 12.68
CA GLY A 149 -16.46 -11.39 13.49
C GLY A 149 -15.22 -10.83 12.80
N TYR A 150 -15.21 -10.78 11.46
CA TYR A 150 -14.12 -10.17 10.69
C TYR A 150 -14.00 -8.65 10.89
N PHE A 151 -15.05 -7.96 11.36
CA PHE A 151 -14.97 -6.55 11.78
C PHE A 151 -13.94 -6.34 12.91
N LEU A 152 -13.72 -7.37 13.71
CA LEU A 152 -12.85 -7.36 14.88
C LEU A 152 -11.49 -8.03 14.64
N ARG A 153 -11.16 -8.35 13.37
CA ARG A 153 -9.91 -9.06 13.02
C ARG A 153 -8.68 -8.20 13.28
N ASP A 154 -8.71 -6.92 12.90
CA ASP A 154 -7.61 -5.99 13.19
C ASP A 154 -7.69 -5.55 14.66
N VAL A 155 -6.62 -5.79 15.42
CA VAL A 155 -6.52 -5.48 16.85
C VAL A 155 -6.71 -3.97 17.12
N ARG A 156 -6.24 -3.10 16.23
CA ARG A 156 -6.38 -1.63 16.34
C ARG A 156 -7.83 -1.21 16.19
N CYS A 157 -8.51 -1.76 15.19
CA CYS A 157 -9.93 -1.52 14.93
C CYS A 157 -10.79 -2.13 16.04
N ARG A 158 -10.50 -3.36 16.48
CA ARG A 158 -11.19 -4.05 17.58
C ARG A 158 -11.23 -3.21 18.84
N LYS A 159 -10.08 -2.71 19.31
CA LYS A 159 -10.02 -1.88 20.53
C LYS A 159 -10.90 -0.63 20.41
N LYS A 160 -10.85 0.05 19.25
CA LYS A 160 -11.68 1.24 18.98
C LYS A 160 -13.16 0.92 18.92
N ILE A 161 -13.55 -0.17 18.23
CA ILE A 161 -14.93 -0.62 18.11
C ILE A 161 -15.49 -0.98 19.49
N VAL A 162 -14.77 -1.78 20.27
CA VAL A 162 -15.18 -2.20 21.62
C VAL A 162 -15.33 -0.99 22.54
N ALA A 163 -14.38 -0.06 22.52
CA ALA A 163 -14.45 1.17 23.32
C ALA A 163 -15.66 2.03 22.93
N LYS A 164 -15.92 2.21 21.63
CA LYS A 164 -17.07 2.96 21.13
C LYS A 164 -18.39 2.33 21.52
N ILE A 165 -18.51 1.00 21.40
CA ILE A 165 -19.74 0.28 21.78
C ILE A 165 -19.97 0.42 23.29
N LYS A 166 -18.96 0.20 24.13
CA LYS A 166 -19.10 0.35 25.59
C LYS A 166 -19.47 1.77 26.02
N ALA A 167 -19.09 2.79 25.26
CA ALA A 167 -19.44 4.17 25.53
C ALA A 167 -20.86 4.54 25.06
N ALA A 168 -21.41 3.80 24.08
CA ALA A 168 -22.69 4.09 23.44
C ALA A 168 -23.86 3.23 23.95
N VAL A 169 -23.56 2.08 24.57
CA VAL A 169 -24.50 1.12 25.18
C VAL A 169 -24.72 1.43 26.67
#